data_AF-A0A6J7EZB5-F1
#
_entry.id   AF-A0A6J7EZB5-F1
#
_cell.length_a   1.000
_cell.length_b   1.000
_cell.length_c   1.000
_cell.angle_alpha   90.00
_cell.angle_beta   90.00
_cell.angle_gamma   90.00
#
_symmetry.space_group_name_H-M   'P 1'
#
loop_
_entity.id
_entity.type
_entity.pdbx_description
1 polymer ?
#
loop_
_entity_poly.entity_id
_entity_poly.type
_entity_poly.pdbx_seq_one_letter_code
_entity_poly.pdbx_strand_id
1 'polypeptide(L)'
;MSDLLALQAARCRYCECRLAGDNTQEHCSPCAARIGRNRWRSVPAATVQHVTAQELETVGILTLLQRHATSPAQMIAALFASGTLPLRLRRHETHLVALLGLQGRSHSDAARDLSVTRWTVAAWRLRLGLGDGSGVLAAPAKPVSKRQTKEVCG
;
A
#
# COMPACT_ATOMS: atom_id res chain seq x y z
N MET A 1 -13.10 -1.24 -52.42
CA MET A 1 -12.57 -2.61 -52.29
C MET A 1 -11.10 -2.52 -52.66
N SER A 2 -10.13 -2.51 -51.76
CA SER A 2 -10.01 -3.35 -50.58
C SER A 2 -9.05 -2.71 -49.58
N ASP A 3 -9.56 -2.21 -48.45
CA ASP A 3 -8.75 -1.92 -47.26
C ASP A 3 -8.40 -3.25 -46.56
N LEU A 4 -7.68 -4.11 -47.27
CA LEU A 4 -6.99 -5.29 -46.76
C LEU A 4 -5.63 -4.87 -46.17
N LEU A 5 -5.61 -3.74 -45.44
CA LEU A 5 -4.51 -3.42 -44.56
C LEU A 5 -4.58 -4.40 -43.40
N ALA A 6 -3.76 -5.42 -43.51
CA ALA A 6 -3.37 -6.37 -42.49
C ALA A 6 -3.64 -5.85 -41.07
N LEU A 7 -4.81 -6.22 -40.52
CA LEU A 7 -4.99 -6.38 -39.09
C LEU A 7 -4.08 -7.54 -38.69
N GLN A 8 -2.76 -7.28 -38.61
CA GLN A 8 -1.85 -8.11 -37.87
C GLN A 8 -2.47 -8.23 -36.49
N ALA A 9 -3.03 -9.40 -36.23
CA ALA A 9 -3.72 -9.69 -34.99
C ALA A 9 -2.76 -9.37 -33.86
N ALA A 10 -2.98 -8.25 -33.15
CA ALA A 10 -2.09 -7.79 -32.11
C ALA A 10 -1.91 -8.95 -31.11
N ARG A 11 -0.66 -9.29 -30.80
CA ARG A 11 -0.33 -10.38 -29.90
C ARG A 11 0.12 -9.82 -28.57
N CYS A 12 -0.27 -10.47 -27.49
CA CYS A 12 0.23 -10.15 -26.17
C CYS A 12 1.74 -10.32 -26.14
N ARG A 13 2.46 -9.31 -25.67
CA ARG A 13 3.93 -9.33 -25.56
C ARG A 13 4.48 -10.38 -24.58
N TYR A 14 3.61 -10.98 -23.76
CA TYR A 14 3.99 -11.93 -22.71
C TYR A 14 3.60 -13.39 -23.03
N CYS A 15 2.38 -13.63 -23.53
CA CYS A 15 1.94 -14.98 -23.90
C CYS A 15 1.80 -15.25 -25.39
N GLU A 16 2.04 -14.26 -26.25
CA GLU A 16 1.86 -14.32 -27.71
C GLU A 16 0.43 -14.67 -28.18
N CYS A 17 -0.47 -14.89 -27.23
CA CYS A 17 -1.90 -15.03 -27.39
C CYS A 17 -2.50 -13.82 -28.13
N ARG A 18 -3.48 -14.07 -29.00
CA ARG A 18 -4.16 -13.04 -29.79
C ARG A 18 -4.94 -12.11 -28.85
N LEU A 19 -4.73 -10.80 -28.99
CA LEU A 19 -5.49 -9.78 -28.30
C LEU A 19 -6.88 -9.64 -28.93
N ALA A 20 -7.86 -9.34 -28.09
CA ALA A 20 -9.19 -8.97 -28.57
C ALA A 20 -9.08 -7.69 -29.43
N GLY A 21 -9.92 -7.56 -30.46
CA GLY A 21 -9.81 -6.49 -31.45
C GLY A 21 -9.97 -5.07 -30.87
N ASP A 22 -10.60 -4.97 -29.70
CA ASP A 22 -10.80 -3.76 -28.90
C ASP A 22 -9.70 -3.53 -27.85
N ASN A 23 -8.79 -4.49 -27.66
CA ASN A 23 -7.72 -4.37 -26.68
C ASN A 23 -6.53 -3.59 -27.27
N THR A 24 -6.42 -2.32 -26.88
CA THR A 24 -5.33 -1.41 -27.27
C THR A 24 -4.06 -1.54 -26.41
N GLN A 25 -4.04 -2.45 -25.43
CA GLN A 25 -2.90 -2.65 -24.54
C GLN A 25 -1.87 -3.63 -25.12
N GLU A 26 -0.62 -3.54 -24.64
CA GLU A 26 0.46 -4.48 -25.04
C GLU A 26 0.29 -5.91 -24.47
N HIS A 27 -0.61 -6.08 -23.50
CA HIS A 27 -0.80 -7.32 -22.77
C HIS A 27 -2.27 -7.74 -22.78
N CYS A 28 -2.53 -9.05 -22.87
CA CYS A 28 -3.87 -9.57 -22.65
C CYS A 28 -4.27 -9.38 -21.19
N SER A 29 -5.57 -9.26 -20.91
CA SER A 29 -6.08 -9.02 -19.55
C SER A 29 -5.53 -9.99 -18.50
N PRO A 30 -5.39 -11.32 -18.78
CA PRO A 30 -4.73 -12.25 -17.87
C PRO A 30 -3.26 -11.94 -17.59
N CYS A 31 -2.49 -11.54 -18.61
CA CYS A 31 -1.07 -11.20 -18.47
C CYS A 31 -0.89 -9.83 -17.82
N ALA A 32 -1.70 -8.83 -18.16
CA ALA A 32 -1.74 -7.55 -17.49
C ALA A 32 -2.03 -7.72 -15.99
N ALA A 33 -3.01 -8.56 -15.64
CA ALA A 33 -3.30 -8.92 -14.25
C ALA A 33 -2.13 -9.68 -13.58
N ARG A 34 -1.46 -10.59 -14.28
CA ARG A 34 -0.28 -11.32 -13.77
C ARG A 34 0.91 -10.40 -13.52
N ILE A 35 1.19 -9.48 -14.45
CA ILE A 35 2.24 -8.48 -14.34
C ILE A 35 1.92 -7.52 -13.20
N GLY A 36 0.69 -7.02 -13.12
CA GLY A 36 0.21 -6.22 -11.99
C GLY A 36 0.39 -6.94 -10.65
N ARG A 37 0.06 -8.24 -10.60
CA ARG A 37 0.27 -9.10 -9.42
C ARG A 37 1.72 -9.44 -9.09
N ASN A 38 2.68 -9.14 -9.96
CA ASN A 38 4.10 -9.43 -9.75
C ASN A 38 4.98 -8.18 -9.75
N ARG A 39 4.45 -6.99 -10.09
CA ARG A 39 5.20 -5.73 -10.21
C ARG A 39 5.96 -5.35 -8.94
N TRP A 40 5.50 -5.84 -7.79
CA TRP A 40 6.11 -5.65 -6.48
C TRP A 40 7.20 -6.65 -6.12
N ARG A 41 7.28 -7.82 -6.78
CA ARG A 41 8.46 -8.69 -6.67
C ARG A 41 9.66 -8.09 -7.40
N SER A 42 9.41 -7.17 -8.32
CA SER A 42 10.41 -6.46 -9.11
C SER A 42 10.72 -5.06 -8.59
N VAL A 43 10.19 -4.64 -7.42
CA VAL A 43 10.81 -3.53 -6.69
C VAL A 43 12.16 -4.07 -6.23
N PRO A 44 13.29 -3.53 -6.71
CA PRO A 44 14.58 -3.97 -6.23
C PRO A 44 14.57 -3.81 -4.71
N ALA A 45 14.86 -4.89 -3.99
CA ALA A 45 15.02 -4.89 -2.53
C ALA A 45 16.18 -3.98 -2.05
N ALA A 46 16.75 -3.16 -2.94
CA ALA A 46 18.04 -2.53 -2.80
C ALA A 46 18.01 -1.06 -2.35
N THR A 47 16.84 -0.42 -2.15
CA THR A 47 16.85 1.04 -1.90
C THR A 47 16.03 1.55 -0.72
N VAL A 48 15.25 0.70 -0.04
CA VAL A 48 14.67 1.09 1.25
C VAL A 48 15.22 0.12 2.28
N GLN A 49 16.15 0.61 3.11
CA GLN A 49 16.63 -0.08 4.30
C GLN A 49 15.44 -0.64 5.07
N HIS A 50 15.59 -1.79 5.72
CA HIS A 50 14.52 -2.46 6.46
C HIS A 50 13.89 -1.52 7.51
N VAL A 51 12.82 -0.81 7.14
CA VAL A 51 12.05 0.00 8.08
C VAL A 51 11.25 -0.94 8.96
N THR A 52 11.57 -0.97 10.26
CA THR A 52 10.85 -1.81 11.21
C THR A 52 9.51 -1.18 11.60
N ALA A 53 8.57 -1.97 12.15
CA ALA A 53 7.32 -1.43 12.70
C ALA A 53 7.56 -0.44 13.84
N GLN A 54 8.57 -0.71 14.68
CA GLN A 54 8.98 0.20 15.75
C GLN A 54 9.49 1.53 15.19
N GLU A 55 10.27 1.49 14.12
CA GLU A 55 10.79 2.68 13.47
C GLU A 55 9.67 3.50 12.82
N LEU A 56 8.72 2.84 12.14
CA LEU A 56 7.53 3.52 11.59
C LEU A 56 6.68 4.21 12.67
N GLU A 57 6.51 3.57 13.83
CA GLU A 57 5.72 4.12 14.94
C GLU A 57 6.41 5.29 15.64
N THR A 58 7.74 5.23 15.79
CA THR A 58 8.53 6.25 16.52
C THR A 58 8.90 7.44 15.65
N VAL A 59 9.25 7.21 14.40
CA VAL A 59 9.78 8.23 13.48
C VAL A 59 8.67 8.80 12.60
N GLY A 60 7.67 7.99 12.28
CA GLY A 60 6.59 8.34 11.36
C GLY A 60 7.00 8.28 9.89
N ILE A 61 6.06 7.94 9.02
CA ILE A 61 6.32 7.74 7.59
C ILE A 61 6.88 8.98 6.88
N LEU A 62 6.52 10.18 7.33
CA LEU A 62 6.95 11.43 6.68
C LEU A 62 8.44 11.69 6.88
N THR A 63 8.91 11.48 8.10
CA THR A 63 10.34 11.58 8.42
C THR A 63 11.12 10.47 7.72
N LEU A 64 10.55 9.27 7.59
CA LEU A 64 11.16 8.17 6.82
C LEU A 64 11.27 8.49 5.33
N LEU A 65 10.25 9.11 4.74
CA LEU A 65 10.30 9.59 3.35
C LEU A 65 11.45 10.58 3.14
N GLN A 66 11.65 11.51 4.09
CA GLN A 66 12.74 12.48 4.05
C GLN A 66 14.12 11.80 4.21
N ARG A 67 14.27 10.89 5.19
CA ARG A 67 15.53 10.19 5.47
C ARG A 67 15.99 9.30 4.32
N HIS A 68 15.06 8.62 3.67
CA HIS A 68 15.38 7.69 2.58
C HIS A 68 15.29 8.32 1.19
N ALA A 69 14.92 9.60 1.08
CA ALA A 69 14.76 10.32 -0.19
C ALA A 69 13.93 9.53 -1.23
N THR A 70 12.84 8.92 -0.77
CA THR A 70 11.99 8.03 -1.59
C THR A 70 10.61 8.62 -1.81
N SER A 71 9.95 8.19 -2.89
CA SER A 71 8.58 8.60 -3.15
C SER A 71 7.58 7.91 -2.19
N PRO A 72 6.43 8.54 -1.89
CA PRO A 72 5.34 7.94 -1.12
C PRO A 72 4.95 6.53 -1.56
N ALA A 73 4.83 6.32 -2.88
CA ALA A 73 4.48 5.02 -3.45
C ALA A 73 5.57 3.96 -3.20
N GLN A 74 6.84 4.31 -3.37
CA GLN A 74 7.96 3.40 -3.12
C GLN A 74 8.09 3.02 -1.65
N MET A 75 7.92 3.99 -0.74
CA MET A 75 7.96 3.73 0.70
C MET A 75 6.82 2.81 1.13
N ILE A 76 5.58 3.07 0.71
CA ILE A 76 4.43 2.19 1.03
C ILE A 76 4.65 0.78 0.47
N ALA A 77 5.15 0.65 -0.76
CA ALA A 77 5.48 -0.65 -1.35
C ALA A 77 6.57 -1.38 -0.55
N ALA A 78 7.60 -0.66 -0.10
CA ALA A 78 8.66 -1.21 0.74
C ALA A 78 8.14 -1.68 2.10
N LEU A 79 7.24 -0.91 2.75
CA LEU A 79 6.62 -1.29 4.01
C LEU A 79 5.74 -2.55 3.90
N PHE A 80 5.11 -2.79 2.76
CA PHE A 80 4.43 -4.06 2.49
C PHE A 80 5.41 -5.21 2.24
N ALA A 81 6.50 -4.94 1.51
CA ALA A 81 7.52 -5.93 1.21
C ALA A 81 8.27 -6.39 2.47
N SER A 82 8.53 -5.48 3.42
CA SER A 82 9.17 -5.78 4.71
C SER A 82 8.24 -6.40 5.75
N GLY A 83 6.92 -6.46 5.47
CA GLY A 83 5.91 -6.93 6.43
C GLY A 83 5.55 -5.93 7.52
N THR A 84 6.08 -4.70 7.44
CA THR A 84 5.79 -3.61 8.40
C THR A 84 4.34 -3.18 8.33
N LEU A 85 3.77 -3.11 7.12
CA LEU A 85 2.33 -2.95 6.92
C LEU A 85 1.64 -4.31 6.71
N PRO A 86 0.49 -4.58 7.36
CA PRO A 86 -0.24 -5.82 7.16
C PRO A 86 -0.71 -6.00 5.71
N LEU A 87 -0.45 -7.17 5.12
CA LEU A 87 -0.86 -7.52 3.75
C LEU A 87 -2.34 -7.27 3.44
N ARG A 88 -3.23 -7.39 4.44
CA ARG A 88 -4.67 -7.09 4.29
C ARG A 88 -4.97 -5.64 3.88
N LEU A 89 -4.07 -4.70 4.18
CA LEU A 89 -4.20 -3.30 3.81
C LEU A 89 -3.74 -3.02 2.38
N ARG A 90 -3.15 -4.00 1.69
CA ARG A 90 -2.63 -3.85 0.33
C ARG A 90 -3.69 -3.41 -0.68
N ARG A 91 -4.93 -3.91 -0.53
CA ARG A 91 -6.05 -3.46 -1.37
C ARG A 91 -6.35 -1.96 -1.24
N HIS A 92 -5.82 -1.31 -0.21
CA HIS A 92 -5.94 0.12 0.07
C HIS A 92 -4.64 0.89 -0.22
N GLU A 93 -3.64 0.29 -0.87
CA GLU A 93 -2.33 0.90 -1.14
C GLU A 93 -2.45 2.29 -1.80
N THR A 94 -3.30 2.42 -2.82
CA THR A 94 -3.57 3.70 -3.49
C THR A 94 -4.12 4.76 -2.54
N HIS A 95 -4.99 4.35 -1.60
CA HIS A 95 -5.57 5.25 -0.60
C HIS A 95 -4.54 5.64 0.45
N LEU A 96 -3.65 4.71 0.85
CA LEU A 96 -2.57 4.99 1.80
C LEU A 96 -1.57 5.98 1.20
N VAL A 97 -1.23 5.85 -0.09
CA VAL A 97 -0.38 6.81 -0.81
C VAL A 97 -1.08 8.18 -0.91
N ALA A 98 -2.35 8.21 -1.30
CA ALA A 98 -3.11 9.46 -1.40
C ALA A 98 -3.26 10.15 -0.02
N LEU A 99 -3.42 9.39 1.05
CA LEU A 99 -3.53 9.90 2.42
C LEU A 99 -2.29 10.69 2.85
N LEU A 100 -1.10 10.35 2.35
CA LEU A 100 0.14 11.09 2.62
C LEU A 100 0.09 12.51 2.04
N GLY A 101 -0.52 12.68 0.87
CA GLY A 101 -0.76 13.99 0.26
C GLY A 101 -1.84 14.82 0.96
N LEU A 102 -2.59 14.22 1.88
CA LEU A 102 -3.65 14.87 2.67
C LEU A 102 -3.20 15.16 4.12
N GLN A 103 -1.89 15.20 4.37
CA GLN A 103 -1.35 15.61 5.66
C GLN A 103 -1.84 17.02 6.04
N GLY A 104 -2.15 17.23 7.32
CA GLY A 104 -2.63 18.53 7.83
C GLY A 104 -4.14 18.77 7.63
N ARG A 105 -4.82 17.94 6.83
CA ARG A 105 -6.28 17.99 6.72
C ARG A 105 -6.96 17.25 7.88
N SER A 106 -8.17 17.66 8.22
CA SER A 106 -8.99 16.98 9.22
C SER A 106 -9.31 15.54 8.79
N HIS A 107 -9.59 14.65 9.74
CA HIS A 107 -10.00 13.27 9.43
C HIS A 107 -11.27 13.22 8.57
N SER A 108 -12.21 14.12 8.81
CA SER A 108 -13.47 14.19 8.06
C SER A 108 -13.25 14.64 6.61
N ASP A 109 -12.36 15.60 6.37
CA ASP A 109 -12.09 16.09 5.02
C ASP A 109 -11.30 15.07 4.20
N ALA A 110 -10.25 14.48 4.78
CA ALA A 110 -9.52 13.42 4.11
C ALA A 110 -10.41 12.19 3.83
N ALA A 111 -11.37 11.90 4.72
CA ALA A 111 -12.34 10.82 4.53
C ALA A 111 -13.29 11.11 3.36
N ARG A 112 -13.76 12.35 3.22
CA ARG A 112 -14.60 12.80 2.10
C ARG A 112 -13.86 12.64 0.77
N ASP A 113 -12.61 13.10 0.71
CA ASP A 113 -11.77 13.03 -0.50
C ASP A 113 -11.44 11.60 -0.90
N LEU A 114 -11.17 10.73 0.08
CA LEU A 114 -10.84 9.32 -0.16
C LEU A 114 -12.07 8.42 -0.25
N SER A 115 -13.29 8.95 -0.11
CA SER A 115 -14.54 8.18 -0.08
C SER A 115 -14.53 7.03 0.94
N VAL A 116 -13.95 7.27 2.12
CA VAL A 116 -13.90 6.31 3.24
C VAL A 116 -14.47 6.94 4.51
N THR A 117 -14.55 6.19 5.60
CA THR A 117 -15.00 6.75 6.87
C THR A 117 -13.87 7.51 7.58
N ARG A 118 -14.22 8.49 8.42
CA ARG A 118 -13.25 9.21 9.27
C ARG A 118 -12.44 8.25 10.17
N TRP A 119 -13.06 7.15 10.61
CA TRP A 119 -12.41 6.13 11.43
C TRP A 119 -11.38 5.32 10.65
N THR A 120 -11.66 5.05 9.38
CA THR A 120 -10.71 4.43 8.45
C THR A 120 -9.47 5.31 8.29
N VAL A 121 -9.66 6.62 8.08
CA VAL A 121 -8.57 7.60 7.98
C VAL A 121 -7.75 7.63 9.26
N ALA A 122 -8.40 7.76 10.42
CA ALA A 122 -7.71 7.79 11.72
C ALA A 122 -6.88 6.51 11.94
N ALA A 123 -7.44 5.34 11.65
CA ALA A 123 -6.76 4.07 11.79
C ALA A 123 -5.58 3.91 10.81
N TRP A 124 -5.66 4.46 9.60
CA TRP A 124 -4.55 4.47 8.65
C TRP A 124 -3.46 5.46 9.06
N ARG A 125 -3.82 6.67 9.51
CA ARG A 125 -2.87 7.66 10.00
C ARG A 125 -2.04 7.13 11.17
N LEU A 126 -2.71 6.52 12.15
CA LEU A 126 -2.04 5.88 13.28
C LEU A 126 -1.03 4.82 12.82
N ARG A 127 -1.41 3.95 11.88
CA ARG A 127 -0.53 2.90 11.36
C ARG A 127 0.67 3.42 10.56
N LEU A 128 0.53 4.59 9.96
CA LEU A 128 1.60 5.24 9.21
C LEU A 128 2.46 6.15 10.11
N GLY A 129 2.21 6.19 11.43
CA GLY A 129 2.87 7.12 12.34
C GLY A 129 2.60 8.59 11.98
N LEU A 130 1.46 8.86 11.33
CA LEU A 130 0.96 10.20 11.08
C LEU A 130 0.19 10.61 12.33
N GLY A 131 0.87 11.29 13.26
CA GLY A 131 0.21 11.89 14.41
C GLY A 131 -0.97 12.77 13.98
N ASP A 132 -2.00 12.82 14.81
CA ASP A 132 -3.26 13.54 14.63
C ASP A 132 -3.13 15.06 14.84
N GLY A 133 -1.91 15.62 14.76
CA GLY A 133 -1.63 17.03 15.03
C GLY A 133 -1.67 17.40 16.52
N SER A 134 -2.17 16.53 17.39
CA SER A 134 -1.88 16.54 18.83
C SER A 134 -0.62 15.72 19.05
N GLY A 135 0.45 16.33 19.58
CA GLY A 135 1.73 15.66 19.83
C GLY A 135 1.67 14.51 20.83
N VAL A 136 1.07 13.39 20.44
CA VAL A 136 1.13 12.13 21.17
C VAL A 136 1.98 11.18 20.34
N LEU A 137 3.29 11.25 20.60
CA LEU A 137 4.16 10.08 20.44
C LEU A 137 3.44 8.88 21.06
N ALA A 138 3.32 7.83 20.27
CA ALA A 138 2.67 6.56 20.59
C ALA A 138 2.65 6.26 22.11
N ALA A 139 1.46 6.22 22.69
CA ALA A 139 1.30 5.58 23.99
C ALA A 139 1.69 4.10 23.83
N PRO A 140 2.65 3.57 24.61
CA PRO A 140 3.07 2.19 24.48
C PRO A 140 1.85 1.29 24.63
N ALA A 141 1.69 0.35 23.69
CA ALA A 141 0.63 -0.65 23.71
C ALA A 141 0.56 -1.27 25.11
N LYS A 142 -0.57 -1.08 25.81
CA LYS A 142 -0.81 -1.72 27.10
C LYS A 142 -0.61 -3.23 26.93
N PRO A 143 0.22 -3.88 27.76
CA PRO A 143 0.38 -5.33 27.68
C PRO A 143 -0.98 -5.99 27.90
N VAL A 144 -1.34 -6.88 26.98
CA VAL A 144 -2.51 -7.74 27.11
C VAL A 144 -2.35 -8.55 28.40
N SER A 145 -3.10 -8.19 29.42
CA SER A 145 -3.18 -8.92 30.68
C SER A 145 -3.69 -10.32 30.39
N LYS A 146 -2.80 -11.32 30.51
CA LYS A 146 -3.18 -12.73 30.48
C LYS A 146 -4.11 -12.97 31.67
N ARG A 147 -5.37 -13.33 31.40
CA ARG A 147 -6.29 -13.83 32.42
C ARG A 147 -5.62 -15.00 33.13
N GLN A 148 -5.32 -14.85 34.42
CA GLN A 148 -5.02 -15.97 35.30
C GLN A 148 -6.26 -16.87 35.37
N THR A 149 -6.21 -18.02 34.72
CA THR A 149 -7.05 -19.16 35.09
C THR A 149 -6.55 -19.67 36.43
N LYS A 150 -7.35 -19.47 37.49
CA LYS A 150 -7.19 -20.19 38.76
C LYS A 150 -7.39 -21.67 38.48
N GLU A 151 -6.34 -22.46 38.60
CA GLU A 151 -6.46 -23.89 38.85
C GLU A 151 -7.05 -24.06 40.24
N VAL A 152 -8.21 -24.71 40.31
CA VAL A 152 -8.80 -25.21 41.56
C VAL A 152 -8.45 -26.70 41.60
N CYS A 153 -7.54 -27.07 42.49
CA CYS A 153 -7.32 -28.48 42.82
C CYS A 153 -8.47 -28.95 43.72
N GLY A 154 -9.15 -30.01 43.30
CA GLY A 154 -9.92 -30.92 44.14
C GLY A 154 -9.23 -32.27 44.18
#